data_AF-A0A520HF62-F1
#
_entry.id   AF-A0A520HF62-F1
#
_cell.length_a   1.000
_cell.length_b   1.000
_cell.length_c   1.000
_cell.angle_alpha   90.00
_cell.angle_beta   90.00
_cell.angle_gamma   90.00
#
_symmetry.space_group_name_H-M   'P 1'
#
loop_
_entity.id
_entity.type
_entity.pdbx_description
1 polymer ?
#
loop_
_entity_poly.entity_id
_entity_poly.type
_entity_poly.pdbx_seq_one_letter_code
_entity_poly.pdbx_strand_id
1 'polypeptide(L)'
;VNIDVPIASRSRAVLGWLGNLSVNGNAAINQLSDFGTLTSYGYGVNWGPIDSLRVIGSINQQDVAPTATQLGNPTVETPNARVFDYVSGQTVTVTTISGGNPDLRSSSRRVTRLGVTLKPWSDKDLTLIGNYTKQDTRNPIQSFPSPTAAIEAAFPDRFTRDAAGDLTRLDARPINFARAVSEQFRWGINFSKPIKSKVQRELEAFRAGTGPNPFAGMRFPGGRGRFGGGARASADGGPPPPGAEGAPPPPPSGADGAPPPPPPGADGPPPGGGGGRGFGGGGGRGFGGGRGGQGGGRIQFALYHTWHLTERVTVANGGPLLDLLNGDATGSSGGQPRHEFEAQAGYSNNGIGVRLSADYATGTRVNGGTSASPQTLRFSGLATANLRLFADLGQQLKLVKAHPWVRGARVTLSVDNIFNTRQTVRDAAGITPISY
;
A
#
# COMPACT_ATOMS: atom_id res chain seq x y z
N VAL A 1 23.08 16.56 -1.50
CA VAL A 1 24.04 15.80 -2.34
C VAL A 1 23.48 14.42 -2.60
N ASN A 2 23.60 13.91 -3.83
CA ASN A 2 23.20 12.55 -4.23
C ASN A 2 24.37 11.89 -4.98
N ILE A 3 24.64 10.62 -4.71
CA ILE A 3 25.72 9.82 -5.29
C ILE A 3 25.16 8.46 -5.68
N ASP A 4 25.51 7.97 -6.87
CA ASP A 4 25.26 6.60 -7.31
C ASP A 4 26.55 6.04 -7.92
N VAL A 5 26.98 4.87 -7.44
CA VAL A 5 28.23 4.24 -7.85
C VAL A 5 27.97 2.77 -8.22
N PRO A 6 28.19 2.37 -9.49
CA PRO A 6 28.24 0.97 -9.86
C PRO A 6 29.53 0.35 -9.32
N ILE A 7 29.41 -0.73 -8.53
CA ILE A 7 30.55 -1.45 -7.93
C ILE A 7 30.91 -2.69 -8.76
N ALA A 8 29.91 -3.44 -9.23
CA ALA A 8 30.10 -4.62 -10.07
C ALA A 8 29.09 -4.66 -11.22
N SER A 9 29.51 -5.15 -12.37
CA SER A 9 28.65 -5.27 -13.55
C SER A 9 29.10 -6.43 -14.43
N ARG A 10 28.19 -7.37 -14.69
CA ARG A 10 28.42 -8.49 -15.61
C ARG A 10 28.66 -8.01 -17.05
N SER A 11 27.92 -6.99 -17.50
CA SER A 11 28.04 -6.47 -18.87
C SER A 11 29.30 -5.63 -19.11
N ARG A 12 29.88 -5.04 -18.07
CA ARG A 12 31.12 -4.24 -18.16
C ARG A 12 32.38 -5.01 -17.76
N ALA A 13 32.25 -6.32 -17.49
CA ALA A 13 33.34 -7.20 -17.05
C ALA A 13 34.08 -6.73 -15.76
N VAL A 14 33.43 -5.92 -14.91
CA VAL A 14 33.98 -5.47 -13.63
C VAL A 14 33.38 -6.32 -12.51
N LEU A 15 34.22 -7.07 -11.79
CA LEU A 15 33.80 -7.96 -10.68
C LEU A 15 32.59 -8.85 -11.04
N GLY A 16 32.55 -9.40 -12.26
CA GLY A 16 31.36 -10.07 -12.81
C GLY A 16 30.84 -11.25 -11.98
N TRP A 17 31.68 -11.89 -11.16
CA TRP A 17 31.31 -12.95 -10.24
C TRP A 17 30.36 -12.48 -9.12
N LEU A 18 30.33 -11.18 -8.79
CA LEU A 18 29.37 -10.58 -7.86
C LEU A 18 28.01 -10.30 -8.49
N GLY A 19 27.86 -10.43 -9.82
CA GLY A 19 26.67 -9.99 -10.52
C GLY A 19 26.64 -8.48 -10.74
N ASN A 20 25.45 -7.88 -10.67
CA ASN A 20 25.28 -6.43 -10.80
C ASN A 20 25.10 -5.81 -9.41
N LEU A 21 26.03 -4.95 -8.99
CA LEU A 21 26.01 -4.31 -7.69
C LEU A 21 26.17 -2.80 -7.87
N SER A 22 25.25 -2.02 -7.31
CA SER A 22 25.40 -0.58 -7.18
C SER A 22 25.10 -0.12 -5.76
N VAL A 23 25.72 0.99 -5.38
CA VAL A 23 25.47 1.67 -4.11
C VAL A 23 25.02 3.09 -4.39
N ASN A 24 24.12 3.60 -3.56
CA ASN A 24 23.68 4.99 -3.63
C ASN A 24 23.70 5.64 -2.25
N GLY A 25 23.79 6.96 -2.24
CA GLY A 25 23.77 7.76 -1.04
C GLY A 25 23.22 9.16 -1.29
N ASN A 26 22.53 9.72 -0.30
CA ASN A 26 22.04 11.08 -0.31
C ASN A 26 22.22 11.72 1.05
N ALA A 27 22.40 13.04 1.07
CA ALA A 27 22.46 13.83 2.30
C ALA A 27 21.90 15.25 2.07
N ALA A 28 21.20 15.77 3.06
CA ALA A 28 20.62 17.11 3.10
C ALA A 28 20.72 17.66 4.53
N ILE A 29 20.91 18.98 4.63
CA ILE A 29 21.02 19.72 5.88
C ILE A 29 20.09 20.92 5.75
N ASN A 30 19.18 21.09 6.71
CA ASN A 30 18.26 22.21 6.78
C ASN A 30 18.44 22.93 8.10
N GLN A 31 18.42 24.26 8.10
CA GLN A 31 18.49 25.06 9.32
C GLN A 31 17.15 25.75 9.57
N LEU A 32 16.60 25.56 10.77
CA LEU A 32 15.37 26.18 11.24
C LEU A 32 15.69 27.09 12.43
N SER A 33 15.01 28.23 12.53
CA SER A 33 15.19 29.18 13.65
C SER A 33 14.94 28.52 15.00
N ASP A 34 13.87 27.72 15.10
CA ASP A 34 13.35 27.22 16.37
C ASP A 34 13.88 25.81 16.71
N PHE A 35 14.45 25.11 15.71
CA PHE A 35 14.87 23.71 15.83
C PHE A 35 16.32 23.45 15.41
N GLY A 36 17.06 24.51 15.07
CA GLY A 36 18.48 24.43 14.72
C GLY A 36 18.72 23.64 13.43
N THR A 37 19.81 22.89 13.40
CA THR A 37 20.23 22.13 12.21
C THR A 37 19.59 20.74 12.20
N LEU A 38 18.77 20.47 11.20
CA LEU A 38 18.18 19.17 10.92
C LEU A 38 18.94 18.47 9.81
N THR A 39 19.15 17.16 9.99
CA THR A 39 19.87 16.34 9.01
C THR A 39 18.97 15.27 8.41
N SER A 40 19.18 14.99 7.13
CA SER A 40 18.57 13.87 6.44
C SER A 40 19.62 13.20 5.58
N TYR A 41 19.81 11.89 5.75
CA TYR A 41 20.72 11.13 4.90
C TYR A 41 20.17 9.74 4.65
N GLY A 42 20.49 9.20 3.48
CA GLY A 42 20.11 7.87 3.07
C GLY A 42 21.28 7.21 2.36
N TYR A 43 21.36 5.89 2.47
CA TYR A 43 22.25 5.09 1.65
C TYR A 43 21.65 3.72 1.43
N GLY A 44 22.03 3.12 0.30
CA GLY A 44 21.49 1.84 -0.09
C GLY A 44 22.40 1.08 -1.03
N VAL A 45 22.07 -0.20 -1.14
CA VAL A 45 22.73 -1.17 -2.00
C VAL A 45 21.66 -1.83 -2.85
N ASN A 46 21.94 -1.96 -4.14
CA ASN A 46 21.12 -2.71 -5.07
C ASN A 46 21.96 -3.80 -5.71
N TRP A 47 21.60 -5.05 -5.42
CA TRP A 47 22.39 -6.22 -5.78
C TRP A 47 21.55 -7.23 -6.56
N GLY A 48 21.95 -7.50 -7.79
CA GLY A 48 21.44 -8.56 -8.64
C GLY A 48 22.53 -9.61 -8.87
N PRO A 49 22.77 -10.52 -7.91
CA PRO A 49 23.80 -11.56 -8.03
C PRO A 49 23.58 -12.43 -9.28
N ILE A 50 22.31 -12.74 -9.57
CA ILE A 50 21.85 -13.51 -10.73
C ILE A 50 20.59 -12.85 -11.30
N ASP A 51 20.18 -13.21 -12.51
CA ASP A 51 19.06 -12.54 -13.20
C ASP A 51 17.69 -12.80 -12.55
N SER A 52 17.56 -13.91 -11.81
CA SER A 52 16.35 -14.26 -11.08
C SER A 52 16.24 -13.58 -9.71
N LEU A 53 17.32 -13.05 -9.14
CA LEU A 53 17.34 -12.56 -7.76
C LEU A 53 17.77 -11.09 -7.70
N ARG A 54 16.96 -10.27 -7.03
CA ARG A 54 17.29 -8.89 -6.69
C ARG A 54 17.18 -8.69 -5.19
N VAL A 55 18.23 -8.12 -4.61
CA VAL A 55 18.32 -7.75 -3.20
C VAL A 55 18.55 -6.25 -3.11
N ILE A 56 17.77 -5.56 -2.28
CA ILE A 56 17.90 -4.14 -2.01
C ILE A 56 18.03 -3.95 -0.51
N GLY A 57 19.11 -3.33 -0.06
CA GLY A 57 19.27 -2.89 1.32
C GLY A 57 19.28 -1.37 1.38
N SER A 58 18.63 -0.75 2.35
CA SER A 58 18.74 0.70 2.54
C SER A 58 18.53 1.12 3.99
N ILE A 59 19.16 2.24 4.34
CA ILE A 59 18.97 2.95 5.60
C ILE A 59 18.71 4.41 5.28
N ASN A 60 17.61 4.94 5.80
CA ASN A 60 17.27 6.36 5.71
C ASN A 60 17.13 6.93 7.12
N GLN A 61 17.86 8.00 7.42
CA GLN A 61 17.78 8.79 8.63
C GLN A 61 17.20 10.16 8.29
N GLN A 62 16.24 10.63 9.08
CA GLN A 62 15.66 11.95 8.91
C GLN A 62 15.28 12.56 10.25
N ASP A 63 15.70 13.80 10.48
CA ASP A 63 15.16 14.64 11.53
C ASP A 63 13.95 15.43 11.02
N VAL A 64 12.90 15.52 11.84
CA VAL A 64 11.60 16.10 11.52
C VAL A 64 11.23 17.10 12.62
N ALA A 65 11.07 18.37 12.27
CA ALA A 65 10.56 19.37 13.20
C ALA A 65 9.06 19.21 13.45
N PRO A 66 8.55 19.62 14.62
CA PRO A 66 7.12 19.82 14.84
C PRO A 66 6.53 20.80 13.81
N THR A 67 5.27 20.58 13.44
CA THR A 67 4.56 21.52 12.57
C THR A 67 4.15 22.78 13.34
N ALA A 68 3.94 23.89 12.63
CA ALA A 68 3.45 25.12 13.25
C ALA A 68 2.12 24.92 14.01
N THR A 69 1.24 24.05 13.49
CA THR A 69 -0.02 23.69 14.15
C THR A 69 0.18 22.87 15.41
N GLN A 70 1.15 21.95 15.42
CA GLN A 70 1.50 21.17 16.61
C GLN A 70 2.06 22.05 17.73
N LEU A 71 2.71 23.18 17.39
CA LEU A 71 3.29 24.10 18.37
C LEU A 71 2.28 25.16 18.82
N GLY A 72 1.58 25.78 17.88
CA GLY A 72 0.88 27.05 18.07
C GLY A 72 -0.64 26.99 17.97
N ASN A 73 -1.25 25.82 17.77
CA ASN A 73 -2.71 25.74 17.80
C ASN A 73 -3.26 26.26 19.15
N PRO A 74 -4.36 27.04 19.15
CA PRO A 74 -4.93 27.56 20.38
C PRO A 74 -5.37 26.42 21.30
N THR A 75 -5.28 26.66 22.60
CA THR A 75 -5.77 25.71 23.60
C THR A 75 -7.29 25.80 23.68
N VAL A 76 -7.98 24.68 23.49
CA VAL A 76 -9.44 24.58 23.50
C VAL A 76 -9.86 23.53 24.53
N GLU A 77 -10.74 23.92 25.44
CA GLU A 77 -11.38 23.01 26.38
C GLU A 77 -12.75 22.58 25.85
N THR A 78 -12.98 21.27 25.77
CA THR A 78 -14.24 20.68 25.34
C THR A 78 -14.85 19.92 26.50
N PRO A 79 -15.90 20.46 27.16
CA PRO A 79 -16.59 19.75 28.22
C PRO A 79 -17.44 18.61 27.64
N ASN A 80 -17.82 17.68 28.51
CA ASN A 80 -18.72 16.57 28.19
C ASN A 80 -18.23 15.60 27.09
N ALA A 81 -16.92 15.48 26.91
CA ALA A 81 -16.33 14.52 25.98
C ALA A 81 -16.38 13.11 26.57
N ARG A 82 -16.82 12.13 25.77
CA ARG A 82 -16.81 10.71 26.16
C ARG A 82 -15.43 10.12 25.92
N VAL A 83 -14.80 9.60 26.97
CA VAL A 83 -13.49 8.94 26.91
C VAL A 83 -13.59 7.58 27.58
N PHE A 84 -13.00 6.57 26.96
CA PHE A 84 -12.82 5.26 27.60
C PHE A 84 -11.58 5.31 28.50
N ASP A 85 -11.79 5.25 29.81
CA ASP A 85 -10.71 5.19 30.80
C ASP A 85 -10.31 3.72 30.99
N TYR A 86 -9.13 3.35 30.49
CA TYR A 86 -8.65 1.98 30.65
C TYR A 86 -8.28 1.67 32.09
N VAL A 87 -8.10 2.64 32.99
CA VAL A 87 -7.80 2.35 34.41
C VAL A 87 -9.03 1.82 35.14
N SER A 88 -10.20 2.43 34.91
CA SER A 88 -11.48 2.04 35.51
C SER A 88 -12.30 1.08 34.64
N GLY A 89 -11.99 0.98 33.34
CA GLY A 89 -12.69 0.15 32.36
C GLY A 89 -14.05 0.69 31.97
N GLN A 90 -14.29 1.98 32.22
CA GLN A 90 -15.57 2.62 32.01
C GLN A 90 -15.45 3.75 30.99
N THR A 91 -16.56 4.03 30.31
CA THR A 91 -16.71 5.27 29.54
C THR A 91 -17.12 6.39 30.46
N VAL A 92 -16.20 7.32 30.68
CA VAL A 92 -16.37 8.50 31.52
C VAL A 92 -16.62 9.74 30.67
N THR A 93 -17.23 10.75 31.28
CA THR A 93 -17.48 12.04 30.66
C THR A 93 -16.51 13.05 31.27
N VAL A 94 -15.63 13.63 30.46
CA VAL A 94 -14.51 14.45 30.93
C VAL A 94 -14.45 15.78 30.17
N THR A 95 -13.77 16.76 30.76
CA THR A 95 -13.33 17.95 30.02
C THR A 95 -11.99 17.63 29.35
N THR A 96 -11.96 17.61 28.02
CA THR A 96 -10.72 17.40 27.26
C THR A 96 -10.09 18.73 26.88
N ILE A 97 -8.78 18.87 27.07
CA ILE A 97 -7.99 19.98 26.56
C ILE A 97 -7.32 19.54 25.26
N SER A 98 -7.41 20.36 24.21
CA SER A 98 -6.72 20.17 22.94
C SER A 98 -6.00 21.45 22.53
N GLY A 99 -5.13 21.38 21.53
CA GLY A 99 -4.36 22.53 21.07
C GLY A 99 -2.92 22.16 20.70
N GLY A 100 -2.08 23.18 20.54
CA GLY A 100 -0.65 23.04 20.32
C GLY A 100 0.13 22.83 21.62
N ASN A 101 1.33 22.30 21.50
CA ASN A 101 2.29 22.15 22.58
C ASN A 101 3.62 22.80 22.15
N PRO A 102 3.97 23.99 22.69
CA PRO A 102 5.18 24.70 22.30
C PRO A 102 6.48 23.99 22.76
N ASP A 103 6.38 23.05 23.70
CA ASP A 103 7.53 22.33 24.27
C ASP A 103 7.96 21.11 23.42
N LEU A 104 7.35 20.91 22.25
CA LEU A 104 7.67 19.78 21.39
C LEU A 104 9.08 19.88 20.84
N ARG A 105 9.77 18.74 20.86
CA ARG A 105 11.12 18.56 20.31
C ARG A 105 11.05 17.95 18.92
N SER A 106 12.10 18.18 18.14
CA SER A 106 12.27 17.49 16.86
C SER A 106 12.38 15.97 17.05
N SER A 107 11.77 15.26 16.12
CA SER A 107 11.76 13.80 16.03
C SER A 107 12.90 13.34 15.12
N SER A 108 13.50 12.18 15.40
CA SER A 108 14.56 11.61 14.58
C SER A 108 14.20 10.18 14.22
N ARG A 109 13.99 9.93 12.92
CA ARG A 109 13.48 8.65 12.40
C ARG A 109 14.56 7.95 11.56
N ARG A 110 14.87 6.70 11.93
CA ARG A 110 15.68 5.78 11.14
C ARG A 110 14.79 4.69 10.56
N VAL A 111 14.87 4.48 9.24
CA VAL A 111 14.18 3.39 8.56
C VAL A 111 15.21 2.50 7.87
N THR A 112 15.30 1.25 8.31
CA THR A 112 16.12 0.20 7.70
C THR A 112 15.23 -0.71 6.88
N ARG A 113 15.60 -0.99 5.64
CA ARG A 113 14.87 -1.89 4.75
C ARG A 113 15.80 -2.93 4.14
N LEU A 114 15.31 -4.16 4.06
CA LEU A 114 15.90 -5.23 3.27
C LEU A 114 14.80 -5.87 2.42
N GLY A 115 14.88 -5.68 1.11
CA GLY A 115 13.95 -6.22 0.13
C GLY A 115 14.61 -7.30 -0.71
N VAL A 116 13.89 -8.38 -0.97
CA VAL A 116 14.27 -9.49 -1.83
C VAL A 116 13.15 -9.73 -2.82
N THR A 117 13.50 -9.79 -4.10
CA THR A 117 12.61 -10.18 -5.19
C THR A 117 13.24 -11.34 -5.94
N LEU A 118 12.54 -12.46 -5.98
CA LEU A 118 12.97 -13.67 -6.67
C LEU A 118 11.96 -14.03 -7.77
N LYS A 119 12.46 -14.24 -8.98
CA LYS A 119 11.74 -14.78 -10.14
C LYS A 119 12.33 -16.14 -10.47
N PRO A 120 11.85 -17.23 -9.86
CA PRO A 120 12.55 -18.51 -9.94
C PRO A 120 12.53 -19.12 -11.36
N TRP A 121 11.56 -18.71 -12.19
CA TRP A 121 11.43 -19.14 -13.58
C TRP A 121 11.30 -17.92 -14.49
N SER A 122 12.02 -17.90 -15.61
CA SER A 122 11.97 -16.82 -16.60
C SER A 122 10.76 -16.91 -17.53
N ASP A 123 10.19 -18.10 -17.72
CA ASP A 123 9.06 -18.39 -18.61
C ASP A 123 7.70 -18.42 -17.88
N LYS A 124 7.70 -18.26 -16.55
CA LYS A 124 6.49 -18.16 -15.73
C LYS A 124 6.40 -16.76 -15.13
N ASP A 125 5.19 -16.19 -15.10
CA ASP A 125 4.96 -14.95 -14.37
C ASP A 125 4.75 -15.26 -12.86
N LEU A 126 5.79 -15.80 -12.21
CA LEU A 126 5.82 -16.06 -10.77
C LEU A 126 6.92 -15.22 -10.11
N THR A 127 6.53 -14.39 -9.15
CA THR A 127 7.44 -13.54 -8.37
C THR A 127 7.22 -13.78 -6.89
N LEU A 128 8.30 -14.06 -6.17
CA LEU A 128 8.36 -14.14 -4.72
C LEU A 128 9.00 -12.86 -4.19
N ILE A 129 8.43 -12.31 -3.13
CA ILE A 129 8.86 -11.04 -2.54
C ILE A 129 9.03 -11.26 -1.04
N GLY A 130 10.08 -10.70 -0.46
CA GLY A 130 10.29 -10.60 0.98
C GLY A 130 10.83 -9.23 1.35
N ASN A 131 10.19 -8.53 2.28
CA ASN A 131 10.58 -7.18 2.70
C ASN A 131 10.62 -7.12 4.23
N TYR A 132 11.80 -6.93 4.79
CA TYR A 132 11.96 -6.53 6.18
C TYR A 132 12.03 -5.00 6.26
N THR A 133 11.30 -4.40 7.19
CA THR A 133 11.39 -2.98 7.51
C THR A 133 11.46 -2.80 9.02
N LYS A 134 12.45 -2.04 9.47
CA LYS A 134 12.56 -1.55 10.84
C LYS A 134 12.50 -0.04 10.85
N GLN A 135 11.52 0.51 11.54
CA GLN A 135 11.39 1.93 11.81
C GLN A 135 11.68 2.17 13.28
N ASP A 136 12.67 3.01 13.56
CA ASP A 136 13.08 3.41 14.90
C ASP A 136 13.05 4.93 14.97
N THR A 137 12.10 5.45 15.73
CA THR A 137 11.87 6.89 15.85
C THR A 137 12.13 7.31 17.28
N ARG A 138 13.03 8.28 17.47
CA ARG A 138 13.26 8.95 18.75
C ARG A 138 12.47 10.25 18.81
N ASN A 139 11.97 10.58 19.99
CA ASN A 139 11.11 11.74 20.20
C ASN A 139 9.91 11.81 19.24
N PRO A 140 9.23 10.69 18.86
CA PRO A 140 8.09 10.79 17.94
C PRO A 140 7.01 11.70 18.54
N ILE A 141 6.57 12.66 17.75
CA ILE A 141 5.46 13.55 18.09
C ILE A 141 4.18 12.80 17.79
N GLN A 142 3.34 12.61 18.80
CA GLN A 142 2.07 11.89 18.70
C GLN A 142 0.97 12.69 19.39
N SER A 143 -0.27 12.47 18.94
CA SER A 143 -1.44 12.83 19.74
C SER A 143 -1.39 12.10 21.08
N PHE A 144 -1.95 12.71 22.13
CA PHE A 144 -1.92 12.09 23.44
C PHE A 144 -2.66 10.73 23.43
N PRO A 145 -2.06 9.67 24.00
CA PRO A 145 -2.62 8.32 23.95
C PRO A 145 -3.82 8.15 24.90
N SER A 146 -4.51 7.02 24.78
CA SER A 146 -5.64 6.70 25.68
C SER A 146 -5.23 6.56 27.15
N PRO A 147 -6.15 6.85 28.11
CA PRO A 147 -5.89 6.79 29.56
C PRO A 147 -5.65 5.37 30.06
N THR A 148 -4.42 4.87 29.94
CA THR A 148 -4.00 3.61 30.56
C THR A 148 -3.19 3.89 31.82
N ALA A 149 -3.13 2.94 32.75
CA ALA A 149 -2.37 3.10 33.99
C ALA A 149 -0.89 3.46 33.74
N ALA A 150 -0.29 2.88 32.69
CA ALA A 150 1.10 3.15 32.32
C ALA A 150 1.30 4.56 31.74
N ILE A 151 0.33 5.08 30.96
CA ILE A 151 0.39 6.45 30.44
C ILE A 151 0.17 7.46 31.57
N GLU A 152 -0.80 7.21 32.46
CA GLU A 152 -1.09 8.08 33.59
C GLU A 152 0.10 8.18 34.56
N ALA A 153 0.77 7.07 34.84
CA ALA A 153 2.01 7.07 35.63
C ALA A 153 3.15 7.86 34.97
N ALA A 154 3.22 7.89 33.64
CA ALA A 154 4.27 8.60 32.90
C ALA A 154 3.98 10.10 32.73
N PHE A 155 2.70 10.50 32.73
CA PHE A 155 2.27 11.88 32.55
C PHE A 155 1.15 12.25 33.53
N PRO A 156 1.41 12.23 34.85
CA PRO A 156 0.37 12.42 35.87
C PRO A 156 -0.34 13.77 35.74
N ASP A 157 0.40 14.82 35.39
CA ASP A 157 -0.13 16.19 35.24
C ASP A 157 -1.15 16.34 34.09
N ARG A 158 -1.28 15.33 33.22
CA ARG A 158 -2.24 15.33 32.09
C ARG A 158 -3.61 14.79 32.49
N PHE A 159 -3.73 14.21 33.68
CA PHE A 159 -4.97 13.62 34.18
C PHE A 159 -5.40 14.34 35.45
N THR A 160 -6.69 14.63 35.55
CA THR A 160 -7.29 15.09 36.81
C THR A 160 -8.40 14.13 37.19
N ARG A 161 -8.29 13.55 38.38
CA ARG A 161 -9.31 12.67 38.98
C ARG A 161 -9.95 13.35 40.17
N ASP A 162 -11.20 13.03 40.44
CA ASP A 162 -11.90 13.49 41.64
C ASP A 162 -11.56 12.62 42.87
N ALA A 163 -12.21 12.90 44.00
CA ALA A 163 -11.99 12.17 45.25
C ALA A 163 -12.45 10.70 45.22
N ALA A 164 -13.35 10.34 44.28
CA ALA A 164 -13.78 8.97 44.06
C ALA A 164 -12.83 8.20 43.12
N GLY A 165 -11.89 8.90 42.47
CA GLY A 165 -10.93 8.34 41.52
C GLY A 165 -11.42 8.37 40.07
N ASP A 166 -12.55 9.04 39.79
CA ASP A 166 -13.09 9.15 38.45
C ASP A 166 -12.35 10.24 37.67
N LEU A 167 -12.01 9.94 36.40
CA LEU A 167 -11.35 10.91 35.53
C LEU A 167 -12.33 12.05 35.18
N THR A 168 -11.93 13.29 35.44
CA THR A 168 -12.75 14.49 35.20
C THR A 168 -12.15 15.42 34.14
N ARG A 169 -10.83 15.41 33.96
CA ARG A 169 -10.13 16.20 32.95
C ARG A 169 -8.99 15.43 32.31
N LEU A 170 -8.81 15.62 31.00
CA LEU A 170 -7.75 15.01 30.21
C LEU A 170 -7.09 16.07 29.32
N ASP A 171 -5.79 16.31 29.49
CA ASP A 171 -5.01 17.11 28.56
C ASP A 171 -4.51 16.24 27.40
N ALA A 172 -5.18 16.36 26.25
CA ALA A 172 -4.94 15.56 25.05
C ALA A 172 -4.00 16.23 24.04
N ARG A 173 -3.30 17.31 24.43
CA ARG A 173 -2.32 17.99 23.57
C ARG A 173 -1.16 17.05 23.17
N PRO A 174 -0.57 17.24 21.98
CA PRO A 174 0.46 16.34 21.48
C PRO A 174 1.70 16.33 22.38
N ILE A 175 2.37 15.19 22.43
CA ILE A 175 3.57 14.94 23.24
C ILE A 175 4.67 14.29 22.40
N ASN A 176 5.91 14.39 22.87
CA ASN A 176 6.99 13.51 22.40
C ASN A 176 7.01 12.25 23.29
N PHE A 177 6.81 11.06 22.70
CA PHE A 177 7.30 9.85 23.38
C PHE A 177 8.82 9.79 23.34
N ALA A 178 9.46 9.00 24.20
CA ALA A 178 10.91 8.84 24.15
C ALA A 178 11.37 8.09 22.89
N ARG A 179 10.69 6.99 22.54
CA ARG A 179 11.04 6.15 21.39
C ARG A 179 9.86 5.33 20.90
N ALA A 180 9.79 5.07 19.60
CA ALA A 180 8.89 4.10 19.01
C ALA A 180 9.66 3.20 18.04
N VAL A 181 9.48 1.89 18.15
CA VAL A 181 10.12 0.88 17.30
C VAL A 181 9.05 -0.02 16.68
N SER A 182 9.02 -0.07 15.36
CA SER A 182 8.18 -0.97 14.56
C SER A 182 9.09 -1.83 13.68
N GLU A 183 8.95 -3.14 13.76
CA GLU A 183 9.63 -4.11 12.92
C GLU A 183 8.61 -5.02 12.24
N GLN A 184 8.66 -5.07 10.92
CA GLN A 184 7.75 -5.87 10.11
C GLN A 184 8.50 -6.68 9.07
N PHE A 185 8.04 -7.89 8.84
CA PHE A 185 8.43 -8.72 7.71
C PHE A 185 7.22 -9.02 6.84
N ARG A 186 7.21 -8.51 5.61
CA ARG A 186 6.16 -8.76 4.62
C ARG A 186 6.70 -9.64 3.51
N TRP A 187 6.14 -10.83 3.35
CA TRP A 187 6.42 -11.67 2.18
C TRP A 187 5.19 -11.78 1.29
N GLY A 188 5.42 -12.11 0.03
CA GLY A 188 4.34 -12.31 -0.92
C GLY A 188 4.69 -13.16 -2.11
N ILE A 189 3.63 -13.67 -2.73
CA ILE A 189 3.66 -14.50 -3.93
C ILE A 189 2.75 -13.83 -4.94
N ASN A 190 3.28 -13.51 -6.12
CA ASN A 190 2.51 -13.02 -7.25
C ASN A 190 2.62 -14.00 -8.40
N PHE A 191 1.48 -14.49 -8.86
CA PHE A 191 1.38 -15.41 -9.97
C PHE A 191 0.40 -14.87 -11.01
N SER A 192 0.81 -14.92 -12.27
CA SER A 192 -0.06 -14.68 -13.41
C SER A 192 0.17 -15.77 -14.45
N LYS A 193 -0.89 -16.16 -15.15
CA LYS A 193 -0.78 -17.04 -16.30
C LYS A 193 -1.74 -16.59 -17.38
N PRO A 194 -1.25 -16.17 -18.56
CA PRO A 194 -2.13 -15.96 -19.70
C PRO A 194 -2.74 -17.29 -20.13
N ILE A 195 -4.01 -17.25 -20.51
CA ILE A 195 -4.76 -18.39 -21.02
C ILE A 195 -5.14 -18.08 -22.46
N LYS A 196 -4.71 -18.95 -23.39
CA LYS A 196 -5.14 -18.84 -24.79
C LYS A 196 -6.60 -19.24 -24.93
N SER A 197 -7.44 -18.29 -25.31
CA SER A 197 -8.85 -18.55 -25.56
C SER A 197 -9.08 -19.18 -26.95
N LYS A 198 -10.25 -19.80 -27.17
CA LYS A 198 -10.64 -20.31 -28.51
C LYS A 198 -10.71 -19.16 -29.52
N VAL A 199 -11.32 -18.04 -29.13
CA VAL A 199 -11.40 -16.80 -29.93
C VAL A 199 -10.00 -16.30 -30.28
N GLN A 200 -9.06 -16.35 -29.34
CA GLN A 200 -7.68 -15.95 -29.61
C GLN A 200 -7.01 -16.83 -30.66
N ARG A 201 -7.18 -18.16 -30.56
CA ARG A 201 -6.69 -19.13 -31.54
C ARG A 201 -7.31 -18.91 -32.92
N GLU A 202 -8.62 -18.66 -32.98
CA GLU A 202 -9.32 -18.34 -34.23
C GLU A 202 -8.83 -17.03 -34.85
N LEU A 203 -8.59 -15.99 -34.04
CA LEU A 203 -8.04 -14.71 -34.48
C LEU A 203 -6.58 -14.83 -34.96
N GLU A 204 -5.77 -15.66 -34.30
CA GLU A 204 -4.40 -15.97 -34.70
C GLU A 204 -4.39 -16.73 -36.04
N ALA A 205 -5.22 -17.77 -36.19
CA ALA A 205 -5.35 -18.53 -37.43
C ALA A 205 -5.86 -17.67 -38.58
N PHE A 206 -6.83 -16.78 -38.33
CA PHE A 206 -7.30 -15.82 -39.33
C PHE A 206 -6.22 -14.81 -39.74
N ARG A 207 -5.45 -14.27 -38.77
CA ARG A 207 -4.31 -13.39 -39.06
C ARG A 207 -3.20 -14.10 -39.84
N ALA A 208 -3.01 -15.39 -39.60
CA ALA A 208 -2.07 -16.24 -40.33
C ALA A 208 -2.62 -16.71 -41.69
N GLY A 209 -3.86 -16.36 -42.06
CA GLY A 209 -4.48 -16.77 -43.33
C GLY A 209 -4.91 -18.25 -43.38
N THR A 210 -4.78 -18.99 -42.29
CA THR A 210 -5.05 -20.44 -42.20
C THR A 210 -6.41 -20.77 -41.58
N GLY A 211 -7.09 -19.78 -41.00
CA GLY A 211 -8.37 -19.95 -40.31
C GLY A 211 -9.51 -19.12 -40.90
N PRO A 212 -10.77 -19.52 -40.66
CA PRO A 212 -11.94 -18.77 -41.10
C PRO A 212 -12.00 -17.40 -40.42
N ASN A 213 -12.60 -16.41 -41.09
CA ASN A 213 -12.77 -15.06 -40.52
C ASN A 213 -13.68 -15.10 -39.27
N PRO A 214 -13.16 -14.88 -38.05
CA PRO A 214 -13.97 -14.90 -36.84
C PRO A 214 -14.96 -13.72 -36.81
N PHE A 215 -14.76 -12.72 -37.66
CA PHE A 215 -15.65 -11.58 -37.84
C PHE A 215 -16.71 -11.74 -38.92
N ALA A 216 -16.72 -12.86 -39.65
CA ALA A 216 -17.74 -13.12 -40.68
C ALA A 216 -19.15 -12.99 -40.08
N GLY A 217 -20.02 -12.24 -40.76
CA GLY A 217 -21.40 -11.97 -40.36
C GLY A 217 -21.59 -10.79 -39.41
N MET A 218 -20.53 -10.13 -38.91
CA MET A 218 -20.66 -8.96 -38.04
C MET A 218 -20.65 -7.64 -38.82
N ARG A 219 -21.63 -6.78 -38.53
CA ARG A 219 -21.65 -5.38 -38.99
C ARG A 219 -21.01 -4.48 -37.93
N PHE A 220 -19.98 -3.74 -38.31
CA PHE A 220 -19.33 -2.74 -37.45
C PHE A 220 -19.81 -1.33 -37.84
N PRO A 221 -20.25 -0.49 -36.89
CA PRO A 221 -20.59 0.90 -37.18
C PRO A 221 -19.40 1.63 -37.81
N GLY A 222 -19.58 2.26 -38.97
CA GLY A 222 -18.53 2.96 -39.72
C GLY A 222 -17.67 2.11 -40.66
N GLY A 223 -17.86 0.78 -40.71
CA GLY A 223 -17.07 -0.10 -41.56
C GLY A 223 -17.75 -0.45 -42.88
N ARG A 224 -17.46 0.29 -43.96
CA ARG A 224 -17.67 -0.23 -45.32
C ARG A 224 -16.67 -1.38 -45.57
N GLY A 225 -17.13 -2.61 -45.32
CA GLY A 225 -16.79 -3.83 -46.07
C GLY A 225 -15.32 -4.19 -46.35
N ARG A 226 -14.42 -4.23 -45.36
CA ARG A 226 -13.04 -4.75 -45.58
C ARG A 226 -12.76 -6.17 -45.06
N PHE A 227 -13.77 -7.03 -44.92
CA PHE A 227 -13.56 -8.41 -44.47
C PHE A 227 -14.52 -9.43 -45.12
N GLY A 228 -14.79 -9.30 -46.42
CA GLY A 228 -15.60 -10.26 -47.17
C GLY A 228 -15.03 -10.54 -48.57
N GLY A 229 -14.38 -11.69 -48.72
CA GLY A 229 -14.38 -12.60 -49.88
C GLY A 229 -13.88 -12.14 -51.27
N GLY A 230 -12.95 -12.90 -51.84
CA GLY A 230 -12.87 -13.14 -53.30
C GLY A 230 -11.56 -12.73 -53.97
N ALA A 231 -10.87 -13.71 -54.57
CA ALA A 231 -9.64 -13.54 -55.34
C ALA A 231 -9.90 -13.18 -56.82
N ARG A 232 -8.84 -12.63 -57.45
CA ARG A 232 -8.54 -12.43 -58.89
C ARG A 232 -8.92 -11.08 -59.51
N ALA A 233 -7.91 -10.26 -59.79
CA ALA A 233 -7.39 -10.01 -61.15
C ALA A 233 -6.22 -9.00 -61.10
N SER A 234 -5.19 -9.26 -61.88
CA SER A 234 -3.99 -8.45 -62.06
C SER A 234 -4.23 -7.20 -62.90
N ALA A 235 -3.24 -6.28 -62.81
CA ALA A 235 -2.88 -5.21 -63.75
C ALA A 235 -3.86 -4.02 -63.88
N ASP A 236 -3.42 -2.84 -63.42
CA ASP A 236 -2.92 -1.83 -64.37
C ASP A 236 -2.23 -0.67 -63.66
N GLY A 237 -1.20 -0.15 -64.31
CA GLY A 237 -0.33 0.92 -63.81
C GLY A 237 -1.03 2.27 -63.75
N GLY A 238 -0.70 3.03 -62.70
CA GLY A 238 -0.97 4.46 -62.60
C GLY A 238 0.20 5.14 -61.87
N PRO A 239 0.68 6.30 -62.36
CA PRO A 239 1.90 6.93 -61.86
C PRO A 239 1.71 7.51 -60.44
N PRO A 240 2.80 7.65 -59.65
CA PRO A 240 2.72 8.27 -58.34
C PRO A 240 2.53 9.79 -58.46
N PRO A 241 1.77 10.44 -57.55
CA PRO A 241 1.74 11.89 -57.46
C PRO A 241 3.07 12.44 -56.89
N PRO A 242 3.47 13.67 -57.27
CA PRO A 242 4.78 14.23 -56.97
C PRO A 242 4.89 14.79 -55.56
N GLY A 243 6.15 14.98 -55.13
CA GLY A 243 6.57 15.16 -53.76
C GLY A 243 6.14 16.47 -53.07
N ALA A 244 6.19 16.40 -51.75
CA ALA A 244 6.36 17.54 -50.86
C ALA A 244 7.59 17.26 -50.00
N GLU A 245 8.72 17.80 -50.45
CA GLU A 245 9.90 18.03 -49.62
C GLU A 245 9.55 19.04 -48.51
N GLY A 246 10.09 18.83 -47.31
CA GLY A 246 10.18 19.88 -46.30
C GLY A 246 9.65 19.51 -44.91
N ALA A 247 10.35 18.65 -44.18
CA ALA A 247 10.39 18.71 -42.71
C ALA A 247 11.75 18.16 -42.20
N PRO A 248 12.43 18.86 -41.28
CA PRO A 248 13.75 18.47 -40.80
C PRO A 248 13.68 17.19 -39.95
N PRO A 249 14.77 16.40 -39.88
CA PRO A 249 14.81 15.18 -39.08
C PRO A 249 14.74 15.50 -37.57
N PRO A 250 14.05 14.69 -36.76
CA PRO A 250 14.12 14.80 -35.30
C PRO A 250 15.52 14.39 -34.78
N PRO A 251 15.99 14.97 -33.67
CA PRO A 251 17.29 14.64 -33.11
C PRO A 251 17.35 13.20 -32.58
N PRO A 252 18.54 12.56 -32.55
CA PRO A 252 18.69 11.20 -32.06
C PRO A 252 18.43 11.12 -30.56
N SER A 253 17.54 10.22 -30.14
CA SER A 253 17.29 9.92 -28.73
C SER A 253 18.46 9.12 -28.15
N GLY A 254 19.31 9.81 -27.41
CA GLY A 254 20.32 9.22 -26.53
C GLY A 254 19.67 8.42 -25.40
N ALA A 255 20.27 7.27 -25.12
CA ALA A 255 20.07 6.48 -23.91
C ALA A 255 20.51 7.26 -22.66
N ASP A 256 20.06 6.77 -21.50
CA ASP A 256 20.41 7.18 -20.12
C ASP A 256 19.53 8.27 -19.50
N GLY A 257 18.61 7.85 -18.62
CA GLY A 257 17.79 8.74 -17.81
C GLY A 257 16.82 7.98 -16.92
N ALA A 258 17.28 7.58 -15.73
CA ALA A 258 16.40 7.15 -14.65
C ALA A 258 15.48 8.32 -14.24
N PRO A 259 14.22 8.06 -13.83
CA PRO A 259 13.34 9.13 -13.36
C PRO A 259 13.93 9.78 -12.08
N PRO A 260 13.81 11.10 -11.92
CA PRO A 260 14.33 11.80 -10.75
C PRO A 260 13.58 11.35 -9.47
N PRO A 261 14.26 11.30 -8.30
CA PRO A 261 13.60 11.06 -7.03
C PRO A 261 12.62 12.20 -6.69
N PRO A 262 11.52 11.92 -5.95
CA PRO A 262 10.57 12.95 -5.56
C PRO A 262 11.23 14.01 -4.64
N PRO A 263 10.75 15.26 -4.64
CA PRO A 263 11.31 16.34 -3.84
C PRO A 263 11.16 16.05 -2.33
N PRO A 264 12.13 16.46 -1.49
CA PRO A 264 11.98 16.37 -0.03
C PRO A 264 11.08 17.52 0.45
N GLY A 265 9.97 17.20 1.13
CA GLY A 265 9.21 18.18 1.91
C GLY A 265 7.73 18.38 1.56
N ALA A 266 6.97 17.31 1.34
CA ALA A 266 5.51 17.39 1.44
C ALA A 266 5.05 16.49 2.59
N ASP A 267 4.53 17.13 3.64
CA ASP A 267 3.99 16.53 4.83
C ASP A 267 2.85 15.54 4.52
N GLY A 268 2.92 14.36 5.12
CA GLY A 268 1.82 13.40 5.21
C GLY A 268 1.50 13.12 6.68
N PRO A 269 0.21 12.98 7.05
CA PRO A 269 -0.25 12.87 8.44
C PRO A 269 0.22 11.57 9.14
N PRO A 270 0.14 11.48 10.49
CA PRO A 270 0.64 10.34 11.26
C PRO A 270 -0.16 9.05 10.96
N PRO A 271 0.42 7.85 11.13
CA PRO A 271 -0.36 6.62 11.10
C PRO A 271 -1.12 6.47 12.42
N GLY A 272 -2.37 6.91 12.43
CA GLY A 272 -3.45 6.42 13.29
C GLY A 272 -4.37 5.51 12.44
N GLY A 273 -4.89 4.46 13.05
CA GLY A 273 -5.45 3.30 12.34
C GLY A 273 -6.73 3.53 11.53
N GLY A 274 -6.94 2.60 10.59
CA GLY A 274 -8.27 2.20 10.10
C GLY A 274 -8.87 3.04 8.97
N GLY A 275 -8.80 2.51 7.74
CA GLY A 275 -9.77 2.78 6.68
C GLY A 275 -9.27 3.62 5.51
N GLY A 276 -9.04 2.99 4.35
CA GLY A 276 -8.87 3.71 3.08
C GLY A 276 -7.96 3.02 2.08
N ARG A 277 -8.45 2.01 1.37
CA ARG A 277 -7.77 1.44 0.20
C ARG A 277 -7.98 2.34 -1.03
N GLY A 278 -7.17 3.39 -1.13
CA GLY A 278 -6.98 4.17 -2.35
C GLY A 278 -5.67 3.77 -3.01
N PHE A 279 -5.73 3.00 -4.10
CA PHE A 279 -4.57 2.77 -4.96
C PHE A 279 -4.32 4.02 -5.82
N GLY A 280 -3.33 4.82 -5.45
CA GLY A 280 -2.83 5.96 -6.23
C GLY A 280 -1.33 5.83 -6.44
N GLY A 281 -0.91 5.59 -7.69
CA GLY A 281 0.50 5.53 -8.06
C GLY A 281 0.73 5.40 -9.55
N GLY A 282 0.82 6.55 -10.23
CA GLY A 282 1.66 6.73 -11.43
C GLY A 282 1.01 6.48 -12.79
N GLY A 283 0.36 7.51 -13.34
CA GLY A 283 0.06 7.60 -14.76
C GLY A 283 1.25 8.17 -15.55
N GLY A 284 1.57 7.55 -16.68
CA GLY A 284 2.43 8.08 -17.73
C GLY A 284 1.83 7.69 -19.09
N ARG A 285 1.35 8.69 -19.82
CA ARG A 285 0.66 8.58 -21.10
C ARG A 285 1.61 8.08 -22.20
N GLY A 286 1.20 7.02 -22.90
CA GLY A 286 1.69 6.63 -24.22
C GLY A 286 0.48 6.36 -25.12
N PHE A 287 0.38 7.12 -26.20
CA PHE A 287 -0.69 7.20 -27.17
C PHE A 287 -0.91 5.90 -27.97
N GLY A 288 -2.13 5.76 -28.51
CA GLY A 288 -2.28 5.33 -29.90
C GLY A 288 -2.32 3.83 -30.15
N GLY A 289 -3.52 3.35 -30.49
CA GLY A 289 -3.82 2.23 -31.39
C GLY A 289 -2.66 1.32 -31.81
N GLY A 290 -2.28 0.40 -30.93
CA GLY A 290 -1.51 -0.79 -31.28
C GLY A 290 -2.43 -2.00 -31.21
N ARG A 291 -2.87 -2.49 -32.37
CA ARG A 291 -3.54 -3.78 -32.56
C ARG A 291 -2.75 -4.90 -31.84
N GLY A 292 -3.17 -5.26 -30.63
CA GLY A 292 -2.52 -6.29 -29.82
C GLY A 292 -3.52 -7.04 -28.95
N GLY A 293 -4.17 -8.06 -29.54
CA GLY A 293 -4.77 -9.17 -28.78
C GLY A 293 -5.97 -8.85 -27.88
N GLN A 294 -7.01 -8.23 -28.43
CA GLN A 294 -8.33 -8.16 -27.79
C GLN A 294 -8.96 -9.56 -27.76
N GLY A 295 -8.70 -10.29 -26.67
CA GLY A 295 -9.26 -11.63 -26.44
C GLY A 295 -8.18 -12.60 -25.99
N GLY A 296 -7.81 -12.54 -24.71
CA GLY A 296 -7.03 -13.58 -24.05
C GLY A 296 -7.49 -13.70 -22.60
N GLY A 297 -7.49 -14.92 -22.08
CA GLY A 297 -7.79 -15.14 -20.67
C GLY A 297 -6.56 -14.95 -19.79
N ARG A 298 -6.77 -14.85 -18.49
CA ARG A 298 -5.71 -14.79 -17.49
C ARG A 298 -6.19 -15.37 -16.18
N ILE A 299 -5.34 -16.18 -15.54
CA ILE A 299 -5.43 -16.52 -14.12
C ILE A 299 -4.43 -15.65 -13.38
N GLN A 300 -4.84 -15.10 -12.24
CA GLN A 300 -4.00 -14.32 -11.36
C GLN A 300 -4.20 -14.79 -9.93
N PHE A 301 -3.12 -14.87 -9.18
CA PHE A 301 -3.13 -15.14 -7.75
C PHE A 301 -2.07 -14.26 -7.09
N ALA A 302 -2.44 -13.60 -5.99
CA ALA A 302 -1.51 -12.90 -5.14
C ALA A 302 -1.82 -13.25 -3.69
N LEU A 303 -0.77 -13.48 -2.90
CA LEU A 303 -0.87 -13.66 -1.45
C LEU A 303 0.22 -12.84 -0.79
N TYR A 304 -0.12 -12.08 0.22
CA TYR A 304 0.81 -11.36 1.07
C TYR A 304 0.54 -11.71 2.53
N HIS A 305 1.61 -11.79 3.31
CA HIS A 305 1.54 -11.90 4.76
C HIS A 305 2.49 -10.87 5.36
N THR A 306 1.93 -9.96 6.15
CA THR A 306 2.67 -9.01 6.98
C THR A 306 2.75 -9.59 8.38
N TRP A 307 3.97 -9.77 8.87
CA TRP A 307 4.26 -10.21 10.22
C TRP A 307 4.90 -9.06 11.00
N HIS A 308 4.18 -8.56 12.00
CA HIS A 308 4.72 -7.60 12.97
C HIS A 308 5.57 -8.35 13.99
N LEU A 309 6.87 -8.09 13.94
CA LEU A 309 7.89 -8.72 14.78
C LEU A 309 8.03 -7.98 16.11
N THR A 310 7.98 -6.65 16.08
CA THR A 310 8.10 -5.78 17.25
C THR A 310 7.28 -4.53 17.03
N GLU A 311 6.45 -4.16 18.00
CA GLU A 311 5.72 -2.88 18.01
C GLU A 311 5.78 -2.35 19.44
N ARG A 312 6.68 -1.40 19.67
CA ARG A 312 7.02 -0.92 21.02
C ARG A 312 7.06 0.58 21.09
N VAL A 313 6.57 1.14 22.20
CA VAL A 313 6.60 2.57 22.50
C VAL A 313 7.14 2.79 23.90
N THR A 314 8.21 3.57 24.02
CA THR A 314 8.75 4.02 25.30
C THR A 314 8.18 5.40 25.57
N VAL A 315 7.34 5.50 26.60
CA VAL A 315 6.50 6.68 26.85
C VAL A 315 7.35 7.89 27.26
N ALA A 316 8.21 7.71 28.25
CA ALA A 316 9.16 8.70 28.74
C ALA A 316 10.54 8.05 28.96
N ASN A 317 11.61 8.84 28.99
CA ASN A 317 12.96 8.32 29.24
C ASN A 317 13.03 7.67 30.62
N GLY A 318 13.38 6.38 30.70
CA GLY A 318 13.34 5.61 31.94
C GLY A 318 11.94 5.21 32.43
N GLY A 319 10.90 5.58 31.68
CA GLY A 319 9.51 5.22 31.95
C GLY A 319 9.12 3.85 31.38
N PRO A 320 7.83 3.48 31.45
CA PRO A 320 7.35 2.19 31.00
C PRO A 320 7.54 1.99 29.47
N LEU A 321 7.91 0.77 29.11
CA LEU A 321 7.93 0.29 27.73
C LEU A 321 6.60 -0.40 27.44
N LEU A 322 5.84 0.15 26.51
CA LEU A 322 4.60 -0.43 26.01
C LEU A 322 4.91 -1.41 24.87
N ASP A 323 4.42 -2.63 24.98
CA ASP A 323 4.48 -3.67 23.94
C ASP A 323 3.10 -3.88 23.31
N LEU A 324 2.91 -3.25 22.14
CA LEU A 324 1.61 -3.19 21.46
C LEU A 324 1.16 -4.53 20.87
N LEU A 325 2.09 -5.47 20.70
CA LEU A 325 1.77 -6.83 20.25
C LEU A 325 1.33 -7.75 21.40
N ASN A 326 1.57 -7.33 22.65
CA ASN A 326 1.32 -8.14 23.83
C ASN A 326 0.23 -7.60 24.75
N GLY A 327 -0.44 -6.53 24.34
CA GLY A 327 -1.67 -6.03 24.94
C GLY A 327 -1.62 -4.58 25.38
N ASP A 328 -0.48 -3.91 25.28
CA ASP A 328 -0.46 -2.48 25.56
C ASP A 328 -1.11 -1.71 24.40
N ALA A 329 -1.71 -0.57 24.68
CA ALA A 329 -2.40 0.23 23.69
C ALA A 329 -2.09 1.72 23.88
N THR A 330 -1.99 2.43 22.75
CA THR A 330 -1.86 3.89 22.71
C THR A 330 -3.13 4.56 22.18
N GLY A 331 -4.17 3.78 21.84
CA GLY A 331 -5.44 4.26 21.27
C GLY A 331 -6.62 3.35 21.62
N SER A 332 -7.83 3.78 21.24
CA SER A 332 -9.10 3.11 21.60
C SER A 332 -9.55 2.04 20.61
N SER A 333 -8.91 1.93 19.44
CA SER A 333 -9.29 1.03 18.34
C SER A 333 -8.79 -0.42 18.50
N GLY A 334 -8.20 -0.75 19.64
CA GLY A 334 -7.66 -2.09 19.94
C GLY A 334 -6.13 -2.16 19.87
N GLY A 335 -5.60 -3.37 20.09
CA GLY A 335 -4.16 -3.65 20.02
C GLY A 335 -3.68 -3.88 18.58
N GLN A 336 -2.37 -4.05 18.40
CA GLN A 336 -1.75 -4.25 17.09
C GLN A 336 -1.80 -5.73 16.65
N PRO A 337 -2.40 -6.07 15.49
CA PRO A 337 -2.37 -7.41 14.95
C PRO A 337 -0.94 -7.88 14.70
N ARG A 338 -0.65 -9.13 15.05
CA ARG A 338 0.67 -9.73 14.79
C ARG A 338 0.78 -10.21 13.34
N HIS A 339 -0.30 -10.75 12.79
CA HIS A 339 -0.32 -11.30 11.44
C HIS A 339 -1.48 -10.73 10.64
N GLU A 340 -1.17 -10.27 9.44
CA GLU A 340 -2.13 -9.78 8.46
C GLU A 340 -1.91 -10.49 7.12
N PHE A 341 -2.98 -10.99 6.53
CA PHE A 341 -2.96 -11.71 5.26
C PHE A 341 -3.85 -10.99 4.26
N GLU A 342 -3.34 -10.81 3.05
CA GLU A 342 -4.07 -10.26 1.91
C GLU A 342 -3.97 -11.24 0.76
N ALA A 343 -5.10 -11.73 0.26
CA ALA A 343 -5.15 -12.66 -0.87
C ALA A 343 -6.01 -12.09 -1.99
N GLN A 344 -5.57 -12.28 -3.23
CA GLN A 344 -6.33 -11.94 -4.42
C GLN A 344 -6.27 -13.10 -5.39
N ALA A 345 -7.42 -13.50 -5.92
CA ALA A 345 -7.52 -14.50 -6.96
C ALA A 345 -8.43 -13.98 -8.07
N GLY A 346 -8.02 -14.18 -9.31
CA GLY A 346 -8.75 -13.69 -10.46
C GLY A 346 -8.70 -14.66 -11.61
N TYR A 347 -9.83 -14.82 -12.27
CA TYR A 347 -9.91 -15.47 -13.58
C TYR A 347 -10.69 -14.55 -14.50
N SER A 348 -10.15 -14.31 -15.69
CA SER A 348 -10.91 -13.67 -16.75
C SER A 348 -10.62 -14.33 -18.08
N ASN A 349 -11.61 -14.37 -18.97
CA ASN A 349 -11.46 -14.89 -20.32
C ASN A 349 -12.55 -14.32 -21.22
N ASN A 350 -12.15 -13.69 -22.33
CA ASN A 350 -13.06 -13.10 -23.32
C ASN A 350 -14.12 -12.18 -22.70
N GLY A 351 -13.72 -11.27 -21.82
CA GLY A 351 -14.63 -10.32 -21.18
C GLY A 351 -15.43 -10.85 -19.99
N ILE A 352 -15.49 -12.16 -19.75
CA ILE A 352 -16.13 -12.72 -18.55
C ILE A 352 -15.06 -13.01 -17.50
N GLY A 353 -15.33 -12.70 -16.24
CA GLY A 353 -14.40 -13.04 -15.17
C GLY A 353 -14.98 -12.97 -13.77
N VAL A 354 -14.18 -13.49 -12.85
CA VAL A 354 -14.38 -13.48 -11.40
C VAL A 354 -13.13 -12.93 -10.75
N ARG A 355 -13.31 -12.14 -9.70
CA ARG A 355 -12.25 -11.68 -8.80
C ARG A 355 -12.70 -11.91 -7.37
N LEU A 356 -11.81 -12.47 -6.59
CA LEU A 356 -11.92 -12.64 -5.15
C LEU A 356 -10.78 -11.84 -4.51
N SER A 357 -11.11 -11.00 -3.54
CA SER A 357 -10.14 -10.37 -2.66
C SER A 357 -10.48 -10.76 -1.23
N ALA A 358 -9.54 -11.27 -0.46
CA ALA A 358 -9.75 -11.69 0.91
C ALA A 358 -8.68 -11.08 1.82
N ASP A 359 -9.11 -10.69 3.02
CA ASP A 359 -8.27 -10.04 4.01
C ASP A 359 -8.48 -10.71 5.36
N TYR A 360 -7.40 -10.94 6.10
CA TYR A 360 -7.48 -11.49 7.43
C TYR A 360 -6.47 -10.83 8.35
N ALA A 361 -6.95 -10.26 9.45
CA ALA A 361 -6.12 -9.81 10.56
C ALA A 361 -6.36 -10.70 11.78
N THR A 362 -5.29 -11.15 12.43
CA THR A 362 -5.40 -11.91 13.68
C THR A 362 -6.02 -11.08 14.80
N GLY A 363 -6.73 -11.74 15.70
CA GLY A 363 -7.29 -11.08 16.89
C GLY A 363 -6.21 -10.49 17.78
N THR A 364 -6.59 -9.48 18.55
CA THR A 364 -5.70 -8.75 19.46
C THR A 364 -6.30 -8.74 20.86
N ARG A 365 -5.50 -8.32 21.83
CA ARG A 365 -5.97 -8.02 23.18
C ARG A 365 -5.47 -6.65 23.57
N VAL A 366 -6.19 -6.00 24.48
CA VAL A 366 -5.75 -4.78 25.16
C VAL A 366 -5.86 -5.02 26.65
N ASN A 367 -4.75 -4.85 27.37
CA ASN A 367 -4.67 -4.97 28.81
C ASN A 367 -5.17 -3.65 29.42
N GLY A 368 -6.46 -3.59 29.76
CA GLY A 368 -7.01 -2.54 30.61
C GLY A 368 -6.90 -2.91 32.10
N GLY A 369 -7.36 -1.99 32.94
CA GLY A 369 -7.37 -2.05 34.39
C GLY A 369 -6.05 -1.62 35.03
N THR A 370 -5.94 -1.89 36.32
CA THR A 370 -4.67 -1.81 37.06
C THR A 370 -4.08 -3.20 37.23
N SER A 371 -2.82 -3.31 37.64
CA SER A 371 -2.21 -4.61 37.98
C SER A 371 -2.97 -5.36 39.08
N ALA A 372 -3.68 -4.63 39.96
CA ALA A 372 -4.50 -5.21 41.03
C ALA A 372 -5.90 -5.63 40.54
N SER A 373 -6.44 -4.95 39.53
CA SER A 373 -7.78 -5.19 38.97
C SER A 373 -7.74 -5.14 37.43
N PRO A 374 -7.30 -6.22 36.76
CA PRO A 374 -7.15 -6.23 35.31
C PRO A 374 -8.50 -6.31 34.58
N GLN A 375 -8.63 -5.54 33.50
CA GLN A 375 -9.83 -5.47 32.65
C GLN A 375 -9.43 -5.64 31.18
N THR A 376 -8.99 -6.85 30.83
CA THR A 376 -8.54 -7.15 29.47
C THR A 376 -9.71 -7.15 28.48
N LEU A 377 -9.55 -6.41 27.39
CA LEU A 377 -10.43 -6.46 26.23
C LEU A 377 -9.84 -7.36 25.14
N ARG A 378 -10.66 -8.22 24.55
CA ARG A 378 -10.28 -9.12 23.45
C ARG A 378 -11.00 -8.67 22.19
N PHE A 379 -10.22 -8.45 21.14
CA PHE A 379 -10.69 -8.10 19.81
C PHE A 379 -10.58 -9.34 18.94
N SER A 380 -11.69 -9.80 18.38
CA SER A 380 -11.67 -10.97 17.49
C SER A 380 -10.83 -10.69 16.23
N GLY A 381 -10.28 -11.76 15.65
CA GLY A 381 -9.72 -11.68 14.31
C GLY A 381 -10.82 -11.40 13.30
N LEU A 382 -10.48 -10.67 12.23
CA LEU A 382 -11.43 -10.25 11.22
C LEU A 382 -11.01 -10.81 9.86
N ALA A 383 -11.83 -11.71 9.31
CA ALA A 383 -11.68 -12.23 7.96
C ALA A 383 -12.80 -11.68 7.07
N THR A 384 -12.45 -10.95 6.02
CA THR A 384 -13.41 -10.45 5.01
C THR A 384 -13.06 -11.01 3.64
N ALA A 385 -14.05 -11.14 2.78
CA ALA A 385 -13.84 -11.52 1.39
C ALA A 385 -14.84 -10.81 0.49
N ASN A 386 -14.37 -10.24 -0.61
CA ASN A 386 -15.17 -9.54 -1.60
C ASN A 386 -15.13 -10.32 -2.92
N LEU A 387 -16.30 -10.57 -3.49
CA LEU A 387 -16.45 -11.27 -4.76
C LEU A 387 -16.97 -10.29 -5.81
N ARG A 388 -16.31 -10.26 -6.96
CA ARG A 388 -16.76 -9.51 -8.12
C ARG A 388 -16.84 -10.42 -9.35
N LEU A 389 -18.04 -10.55 -9.89
CA LEU A 389 -18.29 -11.15 -11.20
C LEU A 389 -18.47 -10.04 -12.23
N PHE A 390 -17.89 -10.20 -13.41
CA PHE A 390 -18.06 -9.24 -14.48
C PHE A 390 -18.18 -9.94 -15.83
N ALA A 391 -18.93 -9.32 -16.73
CA ALA A 391 -19.10 -9.76 -18.11
C ALA A 391 -19.14 -8.54 -19.03
N ASP A 392 -18.09 -8.37 -19.84
CA ASP A 392 -18.06 -7.48 -21.00
C ASP A 392 -18.52 -8.26 -22.22
N LEU A 393 -19.81 -8.13 -22.53
CA LEU A 393 -20.49 -8.91 -23.57
C LEU A 393 -20.00 -8.54 -24.98
N GLY A 394 -19.40 -7.35 -25.15
CA GLY A 394 -18.80 -6.93 -26.40
C GLY A 394 -17.61 -7.79 -26.84
N GLN A 395 -16.95 -8.49 -25.90
CA GLN A 395 -15.82 -9.38 -26.18
C GLN A 395 -16.26 -10.82 -26.52
N GLN A 396 -17.56 -11.12 -26.39
CA GLN A 396 -18.13 -12.43 -26.71
C GLN A 396 -18.60 -12.45 -28.16
N LEU A 397 -17.70 -12.77 -29.10
CA LEU A 397 -18.00 -12.71 -30.55
C LEU A 397 -19.25 -13.49 -30.97
N LYS A 398 -19.49 -14.67 -30.38
CA LYS A 398 -20.70 -15.47 -30.65
C LYS A 398 -21.98 -14.75 -30.22
N LEU A 399 -21.95 -14.11 -29.05
CA LEU A 399 -23.09 -13.38 -28.50
C LEU A 399 -23.36 -12.10 -29.28
N VAL A 400 -22.31 -11.36 -29.65
CA VAL A 400 -22.43 -10.15 -30.50
C VAL A 400 -22.96 -10.48 -31.90
N LYS A 401 -22.64 -11.65 -32.45
CA LYS A 401 -23.21 -12.12 -33.73
C LYS A 401 -24.71 -12.40 -33.62
N ALA A 402 -25.14 -13.12 -32.57
CA ALA A 402 -26.54 -13.45 -32.36
C ALA A 402 -27.38 -12.23 -31.95
N HIS A 403 -26.79 -11.33 -31.15
CA HIS A 403 -27.47 -10.19 -30.54
C HIS A 403 -26.59 -8.92 -30.65
N PRO A 404 -26.62 -8.20 -31.78
CA PRO A 404 -25.74 -7.04 -32.00
C PRO A 404 -25.88 -5.91 -30.98
N TRP A 405 -27.02 -5.82 -30.29
CA TRP A 405 -27.29 -4.82 -29.25
C TRP A 405 -26.45 -5.01 -27.98
N VAL A 406 -25.93 -6.22 -27.72
CA VAL A 406 -25.06 -6.48 -26.56
C VAL A 406 -23.65 -5.89 -26.72
N ARG A 407 -23.35 -5.30 -27.89
CA ARG A 407 -22.08 -4.63 -28.16
C ARG A 407 -21.96 -3.39 -27.28
N GLY A 408 -21.04 -3.45 -26.31
CA GLY A 408 -20.86 -2.41 -25.30
C GLY A 408 -21.66 -2.64 -24.02
N ALA A 409 -22.49 -3.69 -23.96
CA ALA A 409 -23.17 -4.09 -22.73
C ALA A 409 -22.16 -4.70 -21.74
N ARG A 410 -22.25 -4.24 -20.49
CA ARG A 410 -21.40 -4.70 -19.39
C ARG A 410 -22.26 -5.02 -18.18
N VAL A 411 -22.05 -6.19 -17.61
CA VAL A 411 -22.71 -6.62 -16.37
C VAL A 411 -21.64 -6.78 -15.30
N THR A 412 -21.89 -6.26 -14.11
CA THR A 412 -21.04 -6.47 -12.93
C THR A 412 -21.93 -6.80 -11.75
N LEU A 413 -21.56 -7.83 -11.00
CA LEU A 413 -22.13 -8.17 -9.70
C LEU A 413 -21.00 -8.13 -8.69
N SER A 414 -21.19 -7.39 -7.61
CA SER A 414 -20.23 -7.31 -6.51
C SER A 414 -20.92 -7.68 -5.21
N VAL A 415 -20.27 -8.51 -4.40
CA VAL A 415 -20.68 -8.86 -3.04
C VAL A 415 -19.51 -8.51 -2.14
N ASP A 416 -19.69 -7.49 -1.32
CA ASP A 416 -18.70 -7.08 -0.34
C ASP A 416 -18.93 -7.84 0.97
N ASN A 417 -17.84 -8.27 1.60
CA ASN A 417 -17.83 -9.03 2.83
C ASN A 417 -18.82 -10.21 2.81
N ILE A 418 -18.54 -11.21 1.96
CA ILE A 418 -19.37 -12.41 1.76
C ILE A 418 -19.61 -13.17 3.08
N PHE A 419 -18.68 -13.07 4.03
CA PHE A 419 -18.82 -13.69 5.35
C PHE A 419 -19.73 -12.92 6.31
N ASN A 420 -20.10 -11.67 5.98
CA ASN A 420 -20.82 -10.74 6.85
C ASN A 420 -20.21 -10.65 8.27
N THR A 421 -18.88 -10.68 8.33
CA THR A 421 -18.12 -10.65 9.59
C THR A 421 -17.89 -9.20 10.01
N ARG A 422 -17.89 -8.98 11.32
CA ARG A 422 -17.50 -7.72 11.96
C ARG A 422 -16.57 -8.03 13.12
N GLN A 423 -15.67 -7.12 13.43
CA GLN A 423 -14.86 -7.26 14.63
C GLN A 423 -15.78 -7.22 15.85
N THR A 424 -15.54 -8.11 16.80
CA THR A 424 -16.28 -8.16 18.06
C THR A 424 -15.31 -7.92 19.20
N VAL A 425 -15.71 -7.08 20.15
CA VAL A 425 -14.94 -6.78 21.35
C VAL A 425 -15.63 -7.44 22.54
N ARG A 426 -14.85 -8.11 23.38
CA ARG A 426 -15.35 -8.75 24.60
C ARG A 426 -14.42 -8.45 25.76
N ASP A 427 -14.98 -8.17 26.91
CA ASP A 427 -14.24 -8.05 28.16
C ASP A 427 -13.91 -9.44 28.75
N ALA A 428 -13.37 -9.45 29.98
CA ALA A 428 -13.05 -10.68 30.71
C ALA A 428 -14.28 -11.53 31.06
N ALA A 429 -15.47 -10.92 31.18
CA ALA A 429 -16.74 -11.60 31.44
C ALA A 429 -17.43 -12.06 30.14
N GLY A 430 -16.87 -11.75 28.97
CA GLY A 430 -17.42 -12.09 27.66
C GLY A 430 -18.48 -11.11 27.15
N ILE A 431 -18.69 -9.99 27.84
CA ILE A 431 -19.65 -8.93 27.54
C ILE A 431 -18.99 -7.90 26.61
N THR A 432 -19.76 -7.35 25.66
CA THR A 432 -19.30 -6.25 24.80
C THR A 432 -19.47 -4.92 25.55
N PRO A 433 -18.41 -4.13 25.78
CA PRO A 433 -18.54 -2.81 26.41
C PRO A 433 -19.37 -1.86 25.53
N ILE A 434 -20.11 -0.94 26.15
CA ILE A 434 -21.06 -0.01 25.47
C ILE A 434 -20.40 0.84 24.37
N SER A 435 -19.09 1.06 24.46
CA SER A 435 -18.32 1.85 23.49
C SER A 435 -17.99 1.14 22.17
N TYR A 436 -18.34 -0.15 22.01
CA TYR A 436 -17.92 -1.00 20.88
C TYR A 436 -19.06 -1.68 20.11
#